data_AF-A0A7S3TP37-F1
#
_entry.id   AF-A0A7S3TP37-F1
#
_cell.length_a   1.000
_cell.length_b   1.000
_cell.length_c   1.000
_cell.angle_alpha   90.00
_cell.angle_beta   90.00
_cell.angle_gamma   90.00
#
_symmetry.space_group_name_H-M   'P 1'
#
loop_
_entity.id
_entity.type
_entity.pdbx_description
1 polymer ?
#
loop_
_entity_poly.entity_id
_entity_poly.type
_entity_poly.pdbx_seq_one_letter_code
_entity_poly.pdbx_strand_id
1 'polypeptide(L)'
;FFCRNLRWGGSHPFAPFAVDYDPPLYSQGRVTRVSDLATSGKVEAVFDAAFPMPSVREAVFAKSRTFKVAFWDPLLRTMRRNPNEGAINLWWQHSLPLGGTRYRLEVGESNTVADYPVPPMVGDLITVAPIGYPHAVSILQSEEVTLQAFHIYGSSSMGILESGGRGGHVYEQVRIGRRDGSDRLLATCADGIHSNGVLRGPTVRSSEIGFTGDDTFNVHNSIAVVIDRLSSTEVVVLDPKKTLGDRLAGERFAFFDTNQNAIVTRPLAAPPLLFEGAGWPERVGGVRETLRRRNFRVSPSLHFTADRVFLLQFHEPLPAAVQAYAVLGQGAGLGTGASITDSWLHDSYARMALASASETRMERVLFQRGGGVHIGTDDGFFFLEGDIGGVQGVQLIDSVLEECGSQAVHVLRYSSDVVRRGNTVRRQSQLVPAPPFLLPPSPPAPPTPPPSPPSPPPSAPPSQPPSAPPTAPSPRPPPSLPPLPPSPSPPSALSTSALEASIALLGIASLVVSFVVSRASSTRRRAKRAEGIEVRLARGLSISSRAATPSGGTTGGDIEIRTCRTSSLAEPVKNETRAVAGAFFEPGEERRVVVV
;
A
#
# COMPACT_ATOMS: atom_id res chain seq x y z
N PHE A 1 -10.78 7.26 -4.10
CA PHE A 1 -11.44 8.45 -4.67
C PHE A 1 -10.92 8.71 -6.07
N PHE A 2 -11.82 9.07 -6.99
CA PHE A 2 -11.50 9.68 -8.28
C PHE A 2 -12.13 11.06 -8.25
N CYS A 3 -11.36 12.07 -7.87
CA CYS A 3 -11.93 13.36 -7.51
C CYS A 3 -10.98 14.53 -7.80
N ARG A 4 -11.58 15.70 -7.88
CA ARG A 4 -10.91 16.98 -8.05
C ARG A 4 -11.38 17.92 -6.95
N ASN A 5 -10.43 18.55 -6.25
CA ASN A 5 -10.69 19.57 -5.22
C ASN A 5 -11.52 19.04 -4.02
N LEU A 6 -11.41 17.75 -3.71
CA LEU A 6 -12.05 17.18 -2.54
C LEU A 6 -11.35 17.69 -1.28
N ARG A 7 -12.11 18.20 -0.32
CA ARG A 7 -11.62 18.48 1.02
C ARG A 7 -12.36 17.60 2.01
N TRP A 8 -11.62 16.83 2.78
CA TRP A 8 -12.15 15.99 3.84
C TRP A 8 -11.37 16.28 5.10
N GLY A 9 -12.07 16.65 6.17
CA GLY A 9 -11.46 16.67 7.48
C GLY A 9 -12.47 16.58 8.61
N GLY A 10 -11.97 16.34 9.82
CA GLY A 10 -12.76 16.63 11.01
C GLY A 10 -13.11 18.12 11.03
N SER A 11 -14.30 18.48 11.50
CA SER A 11 -14.69 19.89 11.71
C SER A 11 -13.78 20.59 12.72
N HIS A 12 -13.02 19.81 13.50
CA HIS A 12 -12.07 20.30 14.48
C HIS A 12 -10.92 19.28 14.67
N PRO A 13 -9.66 19.71 14.88
CA PRO A 13 -8.55 18.83 15.27
C PRO A 13 -8.77 18.01 16.57
N PHE A 14 -9.82 18.29 17.35
CA PHE A 14 -10.17 17.50 18.55
C PHE A 14 -11.25 16.44 18.27
N ALA A 15 -11.82 16.44 17.07
CA ALA A 15 -12.77 15.45 16.60
C ALA A 15 -12.36 14.99 15.18
N PRO A 16 -11.20 14.35 15.06
CA PRO A 16 -10.69 13.90 13.77
C PRO A 16 -11.61 12.83 13.17
N PHE A 17 -11.66 12.78 11.84
CA PHE A 17 -12.18 11.58 11.18
C PHE A 17 -11.15 10.47 11.37
N ALA A 18 -11.60 9.25 11.68
CA ALA A 18 -10.69 8.12 11.92
C ALA A 18 -11.07 6.89 11.10
N VAL A 19 -10.06 6.23 10.53
CA VAL A 19 -10.15 4.89 9.95
C VAL A 19 -9.51 3.90 10.92
N ASP A 20 -10.26 2.86 11.27
CA ASP A 20 -9.81 1.82 12.17
C ASP A 20 -10.49 0.49 11.82
N TYR A 21 -9.89 -0.63 12.25
CA TYR A 21 -10.39 -1.97 12.05
C TYR A 21 -10.52 -2.72 13.38
N ASP A 22 -11.58 -3.52 13.48
CA ASP A 22 -11.84 -4.44 14.58
C ASP A 22 -12.30 -5.81 14.03
N PRO A 23 -11.50 -6.88 14.16
CA PRO A 23 -10.18 -6.90 14.79
C PRO A 23 -9.12 -6.20 13.91
N PRO A 24 -7.94 -5.88 14.47
CA PRO A 24 -6.82 -5.35 13.70
C PRO A 24 -6.37 -6.31 12.59
N LEU A 25 -5.78 -5.76 11.52
CA LEU A 25 -5.49 -6.50 10.29
C LEU A 25 -4.12 -7.20 10.27
N TYR A 26 -3.60 -7.56 11.45
CA TYR A 26 -2.33 -8.24 11.65
C TYR A 26 -2.39 -9.09 12.92
N SER A 27 -1.51 -10.09 13.04
CA SER A 27 -1.37 -10.86 14.29
C SER A 27 -0.39 -10.18 15.23
N GLN A 28 -0.66 -10.20 16.53
CA GLN A 28 0.36 -9.87 17.53
C GLN A 28 0.37 -10.85 18.71
N GLY A 29 1.52 -10.94 19.36
CA GLY A 29 1.71 -11.86 20.47
C GLY A 29 2.99 -11.61 21.23
N ARG A 30 3.35 -12.60 22.04
CA ARG A 30 4.59 -12.62 22.83
C ARG A 30 5.42 -13.83 22.48
N VAL A 31 6.70 -13.61 22.26
CA VAL A 31 7.69 -14.65 21.98
C VAL A 31 7.91 -15.51 23.21
N THR A 32 7.82 -16.83 23.03
CA THR A 32 8.02 -17.83 24.09
C THR A 32 9.25 -18.70 23.87
N ARG A 33 9.80 -18.76 22.64
CA ARG A 33 11.03 -19.49 22.34
C ARG A 33 11.75 -18.94 21.10
N VAL A 34 13.07 -18.71 21.21
CA VAL A 34 13.93 -18.22 20.12
C VAL A 34 15.16 -19.09 19.86
N SER A 35 15.29 -20.26 20.52
CA SER A 35 16.50 -21.10 20.45
C SER A 35 16.90 -21.49 19.02
N ASP A 36 15.93 -21.54 18.12
CA ASP A 36 16.08 -22.04 16.77
C ASP A 36 16.00 -20.90 15.73
N LEU A 37 15.95 -19.63 16.18
CA LEU A 37 15.74 -18.46 15.33
C LEU A 37 16.98 -18.14 14.49
N ALA A 38 18.15 -18.12 15.12
CA ALA A 38 19.41 -17.84 14.41
C ALA A 38 19.84 -18.99 13.50
N THR A 39 19.51 -20.24 13.84
CA THR A 39 19.97 -21.43 13.11
C THR A 39 18.99 -21.90 12.04
N SER A 40 17.69 -21.70 12.24
CA SER A 40 16.65 -22.24 11.35
C SER A 40 15.50 -21.28 11.08
N GLY A 41 15.60 -20.02 11.53
CA GLY A 41 14.53 -19.03 11.34
C GLY A 41 13.27 -19.33 12.17
N LYS A 42 13.33 -20.21 13.18
CA LYS A 42 12.14 -20.65 13.91
C LYS A 42 11.96 -19.91 15.23
N VAL A 43 10.76 -19.38 15.44
CA VAL A 43 10.34 -18.72 16.68
C VAL A 43 9.00 -19.28 17.14
N GLU A 44 8.82 -19.49 18.44
CA GLU A 44 7.50 -19.80 19.00
C GLU A 44 6.97 -18.59 19.75
N ALA A 45 5.66 -18.37 19.62
CA ALA A 45 4.96 -17.28 20.29
C ALA A 45 3.54 -17.70 20.68
N VAL A 46 2.99 -16.99 21.66
CA VAL A 46 1.58 -17.04 22.05
C VAL A 46 0.93 -15.76 21.54
N PHE A 47 -0.07 -15.90 20.68
CA PHE A 47 -0.78 -14.78 20.06
C PHE A 47 -1.98 -14.37 20.90
N ASP A 48 -2.31 -13.07 20.84
CA ASP A 48 -3.48 -12.52 21.50
C ASP A 48 -4.75 -12.89 20.73
N ALA A 49 -5.74 -13.44 21.44
CA ALA A 49 -7.00 -13.88 20.84
C ALA A 49 -7.85 -12.70 20.30
N ALA A 50 -7.57 -11.46 20.70
CA ALA A 50 -8.19 -10.26 20.13
C ALA A 50 -7.70 -9.93 18.71
N PHE A 51 -6.67 -10.64 18.23
CA PHE A 51 -6.08 -10.44 16.90
C PHE A 51 -6.26 -11.71 16.05
N PRO A 52 -6.30 -11.57 14.71
CA PRO A 52 -6.28 -12.74 13.83
C PRO A 52 -5.06 -13.60 14.10
N MET A 53 -5.20 -14.93 14.03
CA MET A 53 -4.06 -15.83 14.17
C MET A 53 -3.16 -15.78 12.94
N PRO A 54 -1.84 -16.02 13.05
CA PRO A 54 -0.93 -16.00 11.91
C PRO A 54 -1.12 -17.28 11.10
N SER A 55 -2.22 -17.37 10.34
CA SER A 55 -2.62 -18.56 9.60
C SER A 55 -3.34 -18.17 8.33
N VAL A 56 -3.00 -18.80 7.20
CA VAL A 56 -3.69 -18.62 5.91
C VAL A 56 -5.17 -19.03 5.94
N ARG A 57 -5.63 -19.65 7.03
CA ARG A 57 -7.06 -19.93 7.26
C ARG A 57 -7.83 -18.67 7.68
N GLU A 58 -7.14 -17.68 8.25
CA GLU A 58 -7.73 -16.39 8.58
C GLU A 58 -7.93 -15.55 7.32
N ALA A 59 -9.07 -14.86 7.22
CA ALA A 59 -9.45 -14.12 6.02
C ALA A 59 -8.43 -13.04 5.63
N VAL A 60 -7.82 -12.37 6.62
CA VAL A 60 -6.81 -11.32 6.40
C VAL A 60 -5.49 -11.88 5.85
N PHE A 61 -5.14 -13.10 6.21
CA PHE A 61 -3.92 -13.77 5.72
C PHE A 61 -4.14 -14.50 4.39
N ALA A 62 -5.33 -15.07 4.16
CA ALA A 62 -5.65 -15.86 2.97
C ALA A 62 -5.49 -15.11 1.64
N LYS A 63 -5.64 -13.77 1.65
CA LYS A 63 -5.58 -12.92 0.45
C LYS A 63 -4.20 -12.30 0.22
N SER A 64 -3.31 -12.37 1.20
CA SER A 64 -1.98 -11.78 1.10
C SER A 64 -0.99 -12.74 0.44
N ARG A 65 -0.02 -12.16 -0.27
CA ARG A 65 1.11 -12.90 -0.86
C ARG A 65 2.42 -12.60 -0.16
N THR A 66 2.42 -11.63 0.74
CA THR A 66 3.64 -11.11 1.35
C THR A 66 3.36 -10.78 2.80
N PHE A 67 4.25 -11.22 3.68
CA PHE A 67 4.02 -11.19 5.12
C PHE A 67 5.29 -10.75 5.81
N LYS A 68 5.21 -9.68 6.60
CA LYS A 68 6.34 -9.15 7.35
C LYS A 68 6.26 -9.56 8.80
N VAL A 69 7.42 -9.78 9.41
CA VAL A 69 7.54 -10.11 10.83
C VAL A 69 8.39 -9.06 11.51
N ALA A 70 7.88 -8.49 12.59
CA ALA A 70 8.66 -7.56 13.41
C ALA A 70 8.65 -8.03 14.87
N PHE A 71 9.79 -7.84 15.53
CA PHE A 71 9.94 -8.03 16.97
C PHE A 71 9.98 -6.67 17.65
N TRP A 72 9.53 -6.61 18.89
CA TRP A 72 9.36 -5.36 19.61
C TRP A 72 9.86 -5.49 21.03
N ASP A 73 10.48 -4.42 21.53
CA ASP A 73 10.83 -4.32 22.94
C ASP A 73 9.54 -4.31 23.79
N PRO A 74 9.40 -5.19 24.79
CA PRO A 74 8.16 -5.32 25.54
C PRO A 74 7.91 -4.16 26.51
N LEU A 75 8.95 -3.41 26.89
CA LEU A 75 8.85 -2.27 27.79
C LEU A 75 8.64 -0.98 27.01
N LEU A 76 9.51 -0.73 26.02
CA LEU A 76 9.48 0.49 25.23
C LEU A 76 8.44 0.45 24.11
N ARG A 77 8.01 -0.76 23.71
CA ARG A 77 7.08 -1.01 22.60
C ARG A 77 7.54 -0.37 21.29
N THR A 78 8.85 -0.40 21.05
CA THR A 78 9.54 0.04 19.84
C THR A 78 10.05 -1.17 19.05
N MET A 79 10.16 -1.06 17.73
CA MET A 79 10.63 -2.18 16.90
C MET A 79 12.10 -2.49 17.18
N ARG A 80 12.43 -3.78 17.34
CA ARG A 80 13.81 -4.26 17.31
C ARG A 80 14.29 -4.27 15.86
N ARG A 81 15.50 -3.77 15.65
CA ARG A 81 16.10 -3.62 14.33
C ARG A 81 17.62 -3.66 14.38
N ASN A 82 18.23 -4.03 13.26
CA ASN A 82 19.65 -3.79 13.05
C ASN A 82 19.86 -2.30 12.70
N PRO A 83 20.69 -1.55 13.44
CA PRO A 83 20.96 -0.16 13.13
C PRO A 83 21.64 -0.04 11.78
N ASN A 84 22.30 -1.06 11.25
CA ASN A 84 22.95 -0.98 9.94
C ASN A 84 22.02 -1.22 8.75
N GLU A 85 20.73 -1.52 8.98
CA GLU A 85 19.80 -1.85 7.91
C GLU A 85 18.84 -0.69 7.58
N GLY A 86 18.56 -0.53 6.28
CA GLY A 86 17.51 0.37 5.79
C GLY A 86 16.09 -0.19 5.98
N ALA A 87 15.95 -1.51 6.13
CA ALA A 87 14.69 -2.18 6.44
C ALA A 87 14.91 -3.54 7.10
N ILE A 88 14.00 -3.91 8.01
CA ILE A 88 14.06 -5.16 8.80
C ILE A 88 14.06 -6.41 7.91
N ASN A 89 13.25 -6.43 6.84
CA ASN A 89 13.19 -7.50 5.82
C ASN A 89 13.13 -8.94 6.36
N LEU A 90 12.45 -9.15 7.49
CA LEU A 90 12.08 -10.47 7.97
C LEU A 90 10.72 -10.87 7.40
N TRP A 91 10.70 -11.92 6.59
CA TRP A 91 9.48 -12.41 5.95
C TRP A 91 8.99 -13.68 6.61
N TRP A 92 7.68 -13.78 6.79
CA TRP A 92 7.04 -15.01 7.24
C TRP A 92 6.98 -16.00 6.08
N GLN A 93 7.47 -17.22 6.33
CA GLN A 93 7.47 -18.32 5.38
C GLN A 93 6.33 -19.31 5.69
N HIS A 94 6.21 -19.67 6.97
CA HIS A 94 5.24 -20.66 7.41
C HIS A 94 4.85 -20.49 8.88
N SER A 95 3.68 -20.99 9.25
CA SER A 95 3.19 -21.06 10.64
C SER A 95 2.65 -22.45 10.94
N LEU A 96 3.07 -23.05 12.05
CA LEU A 96 2.51 -24.29 12.57
C LEU A 96 1.75 -24.00 13.87
N PRO A 97 0.43 -24.25 13.95
CA PRO A 97 -0.29 -24.19 15.21
C PRO A 97 0.22 -25.27 16.16
N LEU A 98 0.48 -24.90 17.41
CA LEU A 98 0.91 -25.79 18.49
C LEU A 98 -0.22 -26.04 19.52
N GLY A 99 -1.43 -25.53 19.25
CA GLY A 99 -2.62 -25.61 20.10
C GLY A 99 -3.01 -24.25 20.70
N GLY A 100 -4.32 -23.98 20.77
CA GLY A 100 -4.84 -22.68 21.21
C GLY A 100 -4.29 -21.53 20.38
N THR A 101 -3.76 -20.49 21.03
CA THR A 101 -3.11 -19.35 20.38
C THR A 101 -1.59 -19.49 20.24
N ARG A 102 -1.04 -20.68 20.47
CA ARG A 102 0.41 -20.92 20.36
C ARG A 102 0.77 -21.33 18.94
N TYR A 103 1.77 -20.67 18.37
CA TYR A 103 2.27 -20.94 17.03
C TYR A 103 3.79 -21.01 17.00
N ARG A 104 4.32 -21.86 16.13
CA ARG A 104 5.70 -21.80 15.66
C ARG A 104 5.72 -21.11 14.30
N LEU A 105 6.43 -20.01 14.18
CA LEU A 105 6.67 -19.32 12.92
C LEU A 105 8.04 -19.71 12.37
N GLU A 106 8.12 -19.77 11.05
CA GLU A 106 9.36 -19.85 10.30
C GLU A 106 9.54 -18.53 9.53
N VAL A 107 10.68 -17.88 9.74
CA VAL A 107 11.06 -16.60 9.13
C VAL A 107 12.34 -16.75 8.30
N GLY A 108 12.41 -16.06 7.17
CA GLY A 108 13.57 -16.04 6.23
C GLY A 108 13.23 -15.18 5.01
N GLU A 109 14.02 -15.01 3.95
CA GLU A 109 15.46 -14.77 3.83
C GLU A 109 15.63 -13.34 3.28
N SER A 110 16.44 -12.51 3.92
CA SER A 110 17.21 -11.39 3.33
C SER A 110 18.20 -10.84 4.35
N ASN A 111 17.76 -10.75 5.62
CA ASN A 111 18.60 -10.39 6.76
C ASN A 111 18.59 -11.54 7.77
N THR A 112 19.73 -11.80 8.43
CA THR A 112 19.75 -12.76 9.54
C THR A 112 19.43 -12.02 10.83
N VAL A 113 18.51 -12.56 11.62
CA VAL A 113 18.23 -12.05 12.97
C VAL A 113 19.50 -12.01 13.84
N ALA A 114 20.51 -12.80 13.48
CA ALA A 114 21.82 -12.81 14.13
C ALA A 114 22.57 -11.46 14.04
N ASP A 115 22.24 -10.59 13.08
CA ASP A 115 22.88 -9.29 12.90
C ASP A 115 22.25 -8.17 13.75
N TYR A 116 21.20 -8.48 14.51
CA TYR A 116 20.59 -7.50 15.42
C TYR A 116 21.56 -7.22 16.57
N PRO A 117 21.81 -5.96 16.96
CA PRO A 117 22.66 -5.66 18.11
C PRO A 117 22.12 -6.25 19.39
N VAL A 118 20.78 -6.34 19.48
CA VAL A 118 20.07 -7.05 20.53
C VAL A 118 19.09 -7.99 19.83
N PRO A 119 19.45 -9.27 19.65
CA PRO A 119 18.57 -10.25 19.03
C PRO A 119 17.25 -10.37 19.79
N PRO A 120 16.15 -10.75 19.11
CA PRO A 120 14.88 -11.06 19.75
C PRO A 120 15.05 -12.11 20.84
N MET A 121 14.36 -11.91 21.96
CA MET A 121 14.42 -12.74 23.16
C MET A 121 13.04 -13.27 23.54
N VAL A 122 13.03 -14.29 24.41
CA VAL A 122 11.80 -14.71 25.10
C VAL A 122 11.24 -13.51 25.88
N GLY A 123 9.95 -13.25 25.74
CA GLY A 123 9.27 -12.12 26.36
C GLY A 123 9.08 -10.92 25.44
N ASP A 124 9.82 -10.82 24.33
CA ASP A 124 9.57 -9.78 23.32
C ASP A 124 8.17 -9.89 22.72
N LEU A 125 7.66 -8.77 22.21
CA LEU A 125 6.43 -8.80 21.44
C LEU A 125 6.75 -9.08 19.97
N ILE A 126 5.79 -9.64 19.26
CA ILE A 126 5.92 -10.01 17.85
C ILE A 126 4.67 -9.61 17.09
N THR A 127 4.85 -9.15 15.85
CA THR A 127 3.77 -8.94 14.89
C THR A 127 3.99 -9.75 13.62
N VAL A 128 2.91 -10.28 13.03
CA VAL A 128 2.90 -10.84 11.68
C VAL A 128 1.90 -10.03 10.86
N ALA A 129 2.41 -9.24 9.91
CA ALA A 129 1.66 -8.29 9.11
C ALA A 129 1.48 -8.81 7.68
N PRO A 130 0.26 -9.26 7.29
CA PRO A 130 -0.03 -9.55 5.89
C PRO A 130 -0.11 -8.23 5.11
N ILE A 131 0.55 -8.15 3.95
CA ILE A 131 0.42 -7.02 3.03
C ILE A 131 -0.64 -7.37 1.98
N GLY A 132 -1.83 -6.79 2.13
CA GLY A 132 -2.97 -7.06 1.25
C GLY A 132 -3.87 -5.84 1.03
N TYR A 133 -4.52 -5.80 -0.13
CA TYR A 133 -5.56 -4.81 -0.43
C TYR A 133 -6.83 -5.09 0.39
N PRO A 134 -7.60 -4.04 0.76
CA PRO A 134 -7.43 -2.63 0.37
C PRO A 134 -6.43 -1.83 1.24
N HIS A 135 -6.08 -0.62 0.78
CA HIS A 135 -5.44 0.43 1.58
C HIS A 135 -6.48 1.12 2.48
N ALA A 136 -6.05 1.89 3.49
CA ALA A 136 -7.01 2.65 4.31
C ALA A 136 -7.62 3.80 3.50
N VAL A 137 -6.80 4.52 2.72
CA VAL A 137 -7.25 5.55 1.78
C VAL A 137 -6.53 5.37 0.45
N SER A 138 -7.29 5.25 -0.64
CA SER A 138 -6.75 5.28 -2.01
C SER A 138 -7.24 6.51 -2.76
N ILE A 139 -6.34 7.35 -3.24
CA ILE A 139 -6.58 8.55 -4.05
C ILE A 139 -6.01 8.28 -5.45
N LEU A 140 -6.88 7.92 -6.39
CA LEU A 140 -6.45 7.45 -7.71
C LEU A 140 -6.84 8.48 -8.77
N GLN A 141 -5.94 8.76 -9.70
CA GLN A 141 -6.17 9.67 -10.83
C GLN A 141 -6.82 11.02 -10.42
N SER A 142 -6.38 11.57 -9.29
CA SER A 142 -7.06 12.70 -8.66
C SER A 142 -6.21 13.98 -8.73
N GLU A 143 -6.82 15.09 -8.33
CA GLU A 143 -6.17 16.41 -8.26
C GLU A 143 -6.62 17.15 -6.99
N GLU A 144 -5.67 17.76 -6.27
CA GLU A 144 -5.96 18.75 -5.21
C GLU A 144 -6.88 18.26 -4.07
N VAL A 145 -6.79 16.97 -3.74
CA VAL A 145 -7.41 16.40 -2.53
C VAL A 145 -6.70 16.90 -1.27
N THR A 146 -7.47 17.35 -0.27
CA THR A 146 -6.97 17.71 1.06
C THR A 146 -7.59 16.78 2.11
N LEU A 147 -6.75 16.14 2.93
CA LEU A 147 -7.13 15.47 4.17
C LEU A 147 -6.61 16.30 5.35
N GLN A 148 -7.50 16.71 6.24
CA GLN A 148 -7.15 17.53 7.42
C GLN A 148 -7.69 16.89 8.71
N ALA A 149 -6.89 16.81 9.77
CA ALA A 149 -7.31 16.20 11.04
C ALA A 149 -7.91 14.79 10.81
N PHE A 150 -7.12 13.93 10.18
CA PHE A 150 -7.54 12.60 9.71
C PHE A 150 -6.62 11.53 10.29
N HIS A 151 -7.19 10.56 11.01
CA HIS A 151 -6.44 9.55 11.73
C HIS A 151 -6.61 8.17 11.09
N ILE A 152 -5.53 7.39 11.03
CA ILE A 152 -5.52 6.01 10.55
C ILE A 152 -4.86 5.16 11.63
N TYR A 153 -5.65 4.26 12.23
CA TYR A 153 -5.22 3.37 13.31
C TYR A 153 -5.03 1.91 12.89
N GLY A 154 -5.36 1.59 11.63
CA GLY A 154 -5.30 0.25 11.06
C GLY A 154 -5.31 0.28 9.53
N SER A 155 -4.52 -0.57 8.87
CA SER A 155 -4.65 -0.92 7.45
C SER A 155 -3.97 -2.26 7.15
N SER A 156 -4.56 -3.10 6.28
CA SER A 156 -3.94 -4.34 5.78
C SER A 156 -2.82 -4.09 4.78
N SER A 157 -2.64 -2.85 4.31
CA SER A 157 -1.52 -2.46 3.46
C SER A 157 -1.12 -1.04 3.84
N MET A 158 -1.09 -0.13 2.86
CA MET A 158 -0.69 1.27 3.07
C MET A 158 -1.78 2.07 3.79
N GLY A 159 -1.36 3.11 4.53
CA GLY A 159 -2.27 4.09 5.11
C GLY A 159 -2.94 4.92 4.03
N ILE A 160 -2.16 5.75 3.34
CA ILE A 160 -2.60 6.55 2.20
C ILE A 160 -1.82 6.13 0.97
N LEU A 161 -2.52 5.64 -0.05
CA LEU A 161 -1.99 5.48 -1.40
C LEU A 161 -2.53 6.61 -2.28
N GLU A 162 -1.64 7.38 -2.90
CA GLU A 162 -1.99 8.17 -4.08
C GLU A 162 -1.31 7.61 -5.33
N SER A 163 -2.06 7.51 -6.43
CA SER A 163 -1.57 6.91 -7.66
C SER A 163 -2.17 7.56 -8.90
N GLY A 164 -1.29 8.09 -9.76
CA GLY A 164 -1.69 8.73 -11.01
C GLY A 164 -2.48 10.03 -10.84
N GLY A 165 -2.77 10.70 -11.97
CA GLY A 165 -3.47 11.99 -11.97
C GLY A 165 -2.55 13.20 -11.75
N ARG A 166 -3.14 14.36 -11.47
CA ARG A 166 -2.39 15.63 -11.37
C ARG A 166 -1.76 15.83 -9.99
N GLY A 167 -2.22 15.12 -8.96
CA GLY A 167 -1.66 15.22 -7.62
C GLY A 167 -1.83 16.60 -7.00
N GLY A 168 -0.83 17.01 -6.22
CA GLY A 168 -0.89 18.22 -5.40
C GLY A 168 -1.80 18.04 -4.20
N HIS A 169 -1.81 16.83 -3.64
CA HIS A 169 -2.60 16.48 -2.48
C HIS A 169 -2.02 17.09 -1.20
N VAL A 170 -2.86 17.40 -0.23
CA VAL A 170 -2.46 18.00 1.05
C VAL A 170 -2.91 17.12 2.20
N TYR A 171 -1.98 16.73 3.07
CA TYR A 171 -2.19 15.90 4.24
C TYR A 171 -1.74 16.69 5.48
N GLU A 172 -2.69 17.35 6.14
CA GLU A 172 -2.43 18.26 7.26
C GLU A 172 -3.00 17.71 8.57
N GLN A 173 -2.20 17.71 9.64
CA GLN A 173 -2.66 17.17 10.94
C GLN A 173 -3.18 15.74 10.79
N VAL A 174 -2.54 14.97 9.91
CA VAL A 174 -2.84 13.55 9.72
C VAL A 174 -2.06 12.76 10.76
N ARG A 175 -2.68 11.73 11.33
CA ARG A 175 -2.01 10.80 12.23
C ARG A 175 -2.17 9.38 11.72
N ILE A 176 -1.08 8.76 11.31
CA ILE A 176 -1.02 7.32 11.08
C ILE A 176 -0.22 6.75 12.24
N GLY A 177 -0.88 6.04 13.14
CA GLY A 177 -0.26 5.60 14.38
C GLY A 177 -1.12 4.60 15.14
N ARG A 178 -0.65 4.20 16.32
CA ARG A 178 -1.44 3.32 17.19
C ARG A 178 -2.65 4.07 17.74
N ARG A 179 -3.76 3.38 17.91
CA ARG A 179 -4.91 3.92 18.63
C ARG A 179 -4.53 4.20 20.08
N ASP A 180 -4.86 5.40 20.58
CA ASP A 180 -4.58 5.79 21.96
C ASP A 180 -5.27 4.84 22.94
N GLY A 181 -4.54 4.48 24.01
CA GLY A 181 -5.03 3.54 25.03
C GLY A 181 -5.14 2.08 24.56
N SER A 182 -4.67 1.74 23.35
CA SER A 182 -4.65 0.37 22.85
C SER A 182 -3.30 -0.31 23.04
N ASP A 183 -3.33 -1.65 23.15
CA ASP A 183 -2.14 -2.50 23.17
C ASP A 183 -1.63 -2.87 21.78
N ARG A 184 -1.99 -2.11 20.75
CA ARG A 184 -1.55 -2.34 19.37
C ARG A 184 -0.05 -2.09 19.21
N LEU A 185 0.55 -2.72 18.22
CA LEU A 185 1.96 -2.56 17.88
C LEU A 185 2.15 -1.89 16.53
N LEU A 186 1.27 -2.16 15.56
CA LEU A 186 1.29 -1.57 14.23
C LEU A 186 0.08 -0.67 13.97
N ALA A 187 0.27 0.30 13.09
CA ALA A 187 -0.80 1.10 12.49
C ALA A 187 -1.14 0.61 11.08
N THR A 188 -0.13 0.35 10.24
CA THR A 188 -0.31 -0.13 8.85
C THR A 188 0.58 -1.33 8.60
N CYS A 189 0.13 -2.29 7.78
CA CYS A 189 0.95 -3.45 7.41
C CYS A 189 2.00 -3.14 6.31
N ALA A 190 1.86 -2.01 5.61
CA ALA A 190 2.84 -1.50 4.66
C ALA A 190 3.11 0.00 4.92
N ASP A 191 3.33 0.78 3.87
CA ASP A 191 3.74 2.18 3.97
C ASP A 191 2.71 3.05 4.72
N GLY A 192 3.17 4.13 5.35
CA GLY A 192 2.29 5.15 5.90
C GLY A 192 1.62 5.94 4.78
N ILE A 193 2.42 6.70 4.03
CA ILE A 193 2.01 7.44 2.83
C ILE A 193 2.84 6.96 1.65
N HIS A 194 2.19 6.55 0.58
CA HIS A 194 2.80 6.07 -0.66
C HIS A 194 2.24 6.84 -1.84
N SER A 195 3.10 7.59 -2.53
CA SER A 195 2.76 8.41 -3.68
C SER A 195 3.47 7.91 -4.92
N ASN A 196 2.72 7.45 -5.92
CA ASN A 196 3.30 7.02 -7.17
C ASN A 196 2.67 7.64 -8.42
N GLY A 197 3.52 8.15 -9.32
CA GLY A 197 3.09 8.59 -10.64
C GLY A 197 2.10 9.77 -10.67
N VAL A 198 1.93 10.53 -9.59
CA VAL A 198 1.19 11.79 -9.63
C VAL A 198 2.01 12.86 -10.35
N LEU A 199 1.37 13.86 -11.00
CA LEU A 199 2.13 14.96 -11.60
C LEU A 199 2.82 15.82 -10.54
N ARG A 200 2.08 16.32 -9.55
CA ARG A 200 2.66 17.09 -8.44
C ARG A 200 2.66 16.23 -7.18
N GLY A 201 3.80 16.17 -6.50
CA GLY A 201 3.93 15.41 -5.26
C GLY A 201 3.02 15.93 -4.13
N PRO A 202 2.83 15.13 -3.07
CA PRO A 202 1.97 15.51 -1.95
C PRO A 202 2.65 16.54 -1.03
N THR A 203 1.85 17.29 -0.30
CA THR A 203 2.27 18.17 0.81
C THR A 203 1.78 17.59 2.13
N VAL A 204 2.71 17.14 2.97
CA VAL A 204 2.45 16.67 4.33
C VAL A 204 2.87 17.74 5.32
N ARG A 205 2.01 18.12 6.26
CA ARG A 205 2.38 19.13 7.27
C ARG A 205 1.74 18.90 8.63
N SER A 206 2.50 19.16 9.69
CA SER A 206 2.01 19.05 11.07
C SER A 206 1.42 17.68 11.39
N SER A 207 2.02 16.59 10.87
CA SER A 207 1.46 15.24 10.89
C SER A 207 2.34 14.24 11.65
N GLU A 208 1.72 13.15 12.14
CA GLU A 208 2.38 11.94 12.68
C GLU A 208 2.28 10.82 11.64
N ILE A 209 3.39 10.16 11.34
CA ILE A 209 3.35 8.90 10.60
C ILE A 209 4.29 7.91 11.27
N GLY A 210 3.75 6.88 11.89
CA GLY A 210 4.58 5.87 12.52
C GLY A 210 3.91 4.52 12.76
N PHE A 211 4.70 3.59 13.28
CA PHE A 211 4.33 2.18 13.46
C PHE A 211 3.88 1.52 12.15
N THR A 212 4.59 1.81 11.06
CA THR A 212 4.29 1.34 9.72
C THR A 212 5.04 0.04 9.41
N GLY A 213 4.37 -0.90 8.74
CA GLY A 213 4.97 -2.16 8.30
C GLY A 213 5.91 -2.01 7.10
N ASP A 214 6.02 -0.83 6.52
CA ASP A 214 7.05 -0.45 5.53
C ASP A 214 7.45 1.02 5.77
N ASP A 215 7.85 1.76 4.73
CA ASP A 215 8.25 3.15 4.84
C ASP A 215 7.17 4.06 5.45
N THR A 216 7.55 5.08 6.23
CA THR A 216 6.54 6.07 6.67
C THR A 216 6.11 7.00 5.53
N PHE A 217 7.02 7.36 4.64
CA PHE A 217 6.75 8.22 3.49
C PHE A 217 7.52 7.73 2.27
N ASN A 218 6.84 7.45 1.17
CA ASN A 218 7.46 6.99 -0.07
C ASN A 218 6.88 7.77 -1.25
N VAL A 219 7.72 8.50 -1.96
CA VAL A 219 7.35 9.23 -3.18
C VAL A 219 8.25 8.82 -4.33
N HIS A 220 7.66 8.27 -5.37
CA HIS A 220 8.41 7.80 -6.52
C HIS A 220 7.58 7.87 -7.81
N ASN A 221 8.28 7.74 -8.94
CA ASN A 221 7.63 7.57 -10.24
C ASN A 221 7.66 6.11 -10.67
N SER A 222 6.92 5.78 -11.72
CA SER A 222 6.95 4.46 -12.33
C SER A 222 7.79 4.48 -13.59
N ILE A 223 8.58 3.42 -13.76
CA ILE A 223 9.44 3.21 -14.93
C ILE A 223 8.81 2.11 -15.76
N ALA A 224 8.55 2.41 -17.02
CA ALA A 224 8.07 1.47 -18.00
C ALA A 224 9.22 0.99 -18.90
N VAL A 225 9.00 -0.10 -19.61
CA VAL A 225 10.02 -0.77 -20.43
C VAL A 225 9.53 -0.84 -21.87
N VAL A 226 10.29 -0.30 -22.82
CA VAL A 226 10.04 -0.52 -24.25
C VAL A 226 10.24 -2.00 -24.53
N ILE A 227 9.25 -2.68 -25.11
CA ILE A 227 9.37 -4.10 -25.48
C ILE A 227 9.46 -4.29 -26.99
N ASP A 228 8.99 -3.32 -27.78
CA ASP A 228 9.12 -3.33 -29.23
C ASP A 228 8.99 -1.92 -29.83
N ARG A 229 9.42 -1.77 -31.08
CA ARG A 229 9.29 -0.54 -31.86
C ARG A 229 8.65 -0.87 -33.20
N LEU A 230 7.45 -0.37 -33.43
CA LEU A 230 6.67 -0.67 -34.63
C LEU A 230 7.02 0.25 -35.79
N SER A 231 7.36 1.50 -35.50
CA SER A 231 7.72 2.50 -36.51
C SER A 231 8.65 3.57 -35.92
N SER A 232 8.93 4.62 -36.68
CA SER A 232 9.74 5.72 -36.16
C SER A 232 9.02 6.51 -35.06
N THR A 233 7.68 6.46 -34.99
CA THR A 233 6.82 7.23 -34.08
C THR A 233 6.02 6.36 -33.11
N GLU A 234 6.18 5.04 -33.15
CA GLU A 234 5.37 4.11 -32.37
C GLU A 234 6.22 3.05 -31.67
N VAL A 235 5.97 2.90 -30.36
CA VAL A 235 6.61 1.89 -29.52
C VAL A 235 5.58 1.14 -28.69
N VAL A 236 5.87 -0.13 -28.45
CA VAL A 236 5.12 -0.97 -27.53
C VAL A 236 5.86 -0.99 -26.20
N VAL A 237 5.16 -0.70 -25.12
CA VAL A 237 5.71 -0.51 -23.79
C VAL A 237 5.02 -1.44 -22.81
N LEU A 238 5.78 -2.06 -21.93
CA LEU A 238 5.27 -2.74 -20.75
C LEU A 238 5.33 -1.81 -19.54
N ASP A 239 4.22 -1.69 -18.84
CA ASP A 239 4.10 -0.91 -17.60
C ASP A 239 3.71 -1.81 -16.41
N PRO A 240 4.69 -2.35 -15.68
CA PRO A 240 4.46 -3.22 -14.54
C PRO A 240 3.81 -2.55 -13.33
N LYS A 241 3.53 -1.23 -13.36
CA LYS A 241 2.89 -0.52 -12.26
C LYS A 241 1.49 0.01 -12.60
N LYS A 242 1.04 -0.14 -13.85
CA LYS A 242 -0.27 0.31 -14.36
C LYS A 242 -0.51 1.82 -14.16
N THR A 243 0.50 2.62 -14.45
CA THR A 243 0.45 4.08 -14.36
C THR A 243 0.28 4.79 -15.71
N LEU A 244 0.38 4.06 -16.84
CA LEU A 244 0.28 4.62 -18.19
C LEU A 244 -1.15 4.71 -18.72
N GLY A 245 -2.05 3.78 -18.36
CA GLY A 245 -3.41 3.71 -18.94
C GLY A 245 -4.27 4.96 -18.71
N ASP A 246 -3.83 5.83 -17.81
CA ASP A 246 -4.55 6.98 -17.28
C ASP A 246 -4.01 8.31 -17.81
N ARG A 247 -3.08 8.29 -18.77
CA ARG A 247 -2.36 9.47 -19.26
C ARG A 247 -3.02 10.11 -20.47
N LEU A 248 -2.81 11.42 -20.59
CA LEU A 248 -3.39 12.23 -21.66
C LEU A 248 -2.39 12.45 -22.80
N ALA A 249 -2.92 12.77 -23.99
CA ALA A 249 -2.11 13.27 -25.10
C ALA A 249 -1.31 14.52 -24.69
N GLY A 250 -0.13 14.71 -25.29
CA GLY A 250 0.75 15.85 -25.03
C GLY A 250 1.72 15.66 -23.86
N GLU A 251 1.50 14.65 -23.00
CA GLU A 251 2.47 14.34 -21.94
C GLU A 251 3.81 13.88 -22.50
N ARG A 252 4.89 14.32 -21.86
CA ARG A 252 6.26 14.05 -22.32
C ARG A 252 6.77 12.78 -21.67
N PHE A 253 7.47 11.95 -22.44
CA PHE A 253 8.19 10.78 -21.95
C PHE A 253 9.67 10.93 -22.24
N ALA A 254 10.47 10.65 -21.22
CA ALA A 254 11.92 10.65 -21.31
C ALA A 254 12.39 9.19 -21.43
N PHE A 255 13.13 8.92 -22.50
CA PHE A 255 13.69 7.61 -22.81
C PHE A 255 15.15 7.57 -22.40
N PHE A 256 15.53 6.45 -21.81
CA PHE A 256 16.89 6.17 -21.38
C PHE A 256 17.32 4.79 -21.88
N ASP A 257 18.61 4.66 -22.15
CA ASP A 257 19.18 3.35 -22.42
C ASP A 257 19.29 2.51 -21.13
N THR A 258 19.78 1.29 -21.25
CA THR A 258 19.93 0.39 -20.10
C THR A 258 21.02 0.82 -19.11
N ASN A 259 21.87 1.77 -19.50
CA ASN A 259 22.88 2.40 -18.66
C ASN A 259 22.40 3.73 -18.08
N GLN A 260 21.11 4.06 -18.25
CA GLN A 260 20.48 5.30 -17.78
C GLN A 260 20.99 6.56 -18.48
N ASN A 261 21.56 6.44 -19.68
CA ASN A 261 21.87 7.62 -20.48
C ASN A 261 20.58 8.14 -21.13
N ALA A 262 20.31 9.43 -20.96
CA ALA A 262 19.20 10.09 -21.63
C ALA A 262 19.36 9.95 -23.15
N ILE A 263 18.30 9.43 -23.80
CA ILE A 263 18.23 9.32 -25.26
C ILE A 263 17.46 10.51 -25.83
N VAL A 264 16.22 10.67 -25.39
CA VAL A 264 15.31 11.69 -25.92
C VAL A 264 14.15 11.93 -24.97
N THR A 265 13.58 13.14 -25.00
CA THR A 265 12.24 13.41 -24.44
C THR A 265 11.28 13.79 -25.56
N ARG A 266 10.09 13.16 -25.60
CA ARG A 266 9.07 13.40 -26.63
C ARG A 266 7.65 13.48 -26.05
N PRO A 267 6.79 14.40 -26.54
CA PRO A 267 5.39 14.41 -26.20
C PRO A 267 4.62 13.29 -26.94
N LEU A 268 3.68 12.66 -26.25
CA LEU A 268 2.73 11.74 -26.85
C LEU A 268 1.82 12.47 -27.83
N ALA A 269 1.55 11.84 -28.97
CA ALA A 269 0.55 12.28 -29.94
C ALA A 269 -0.88 11.93 -29.55
N ALA A 270 -1.05 10.87 -28.75
CA ALA A 270 -2.34 10.35 -28.32
C ALA A 270 -2.22 9.72 -26.93
N PRO A 271 -3.33 9.55 -26.19
CA PRO A 271 -3.33 8.78 -24.95
C PRO A 271 -2.78 7.36 -25.19
N PRO A 272 -2.10 6.74 -24.20
CA PRO A 272 -1.67 5.35 -24.30
C PRO A 272 -2.84 4.41 -24.58
N LEU A 273 -2.65 3.48 -25.52
CA LEU A 273 -3.68 2.50 -25.88
C LEU A 273 -3.26 1.12 -25.39
N LEU A 274 -4.19 0.38 -24.75
CA LEU A 274 -3.93 -1.02 -24.44
C LEU A 274 -3.64 -1.78 -25.74
N PHE A 275 -2.54 -2.51 -25.76
CA PHE A 275 -2.07 -3.16 -26.98
C PHE A 275 -2.49 -4.64 -27.03
N GLU A 276 -3.42 -4.93 -27.93
CA GLU A 276 -3.92 -6.28 -28.18
C GLU A 276 -3.31 -6.85 -29.47
N GLY A 277 -2.26 -7.67 -29.32
CA GLY A 277 -1.64 -8.37 -30.44
C GLY A 277 -1.46 -9.86 -30.14
N ALA A 278 -1.49 -10.68 -31.20
CA ALA A 278 -1.18 -12.10 -31.06
C ALA A 278 0.30 -12.30 -30.68
N GLY A 279 0.57 -13.16 -29.69
CA GLY A 279 1.94 -13.53 -29.28
C GLY A 279 2.58 -12.66 -28.19
N TRP A 280 1.89 -11.64 -27.67
CA TRP A 280 2.41 -10.81 -26.58
C TRP A 280 2.50 -11.50 -25.23
N PRO A 281 1.56 -12.39 -24.82
CA PRO A 281 1.74 -13.12 -23.58
C PRO A 281 3.08 -13.86 -23.49
N GLU A 282 3.51 -14.51 -24.59
CA GLU A 282 4.80 -15.20 -24.66
C GLU A 282 5.98 -14.22 -24.61
N ARG A 283 5.91 -13.11 -25.36
CA ARG A 283 6.97 -12.09 -25.37
C ARG A 283 7.14 -11.44 -23.99
N VAL A 284 6.04 -11.04 -23.35
CA VAL A 284 6.03 -10.43 -22.02
C VAL A 284 6.60 -11.39 -20.97
N GLY A 285 6.30 -12.68 -21.07
CA GLY A 285 6.86 -13.71 -20.19
C GLY A 285 8.40 -13.77 -20.22
N GLY A 286 9.02 -13.43 -21.34
CA GLY A 286 10.48 -13.40 -21.50
C GLY A 286 11.16 -12.08 -21.07
N VAL A 287 10.42 -10.98 -20.94
CA VAL A 287 10.99 -9.64 -20.69
C VAL A 287 11.81 -9.60 -19.41
N ARG A 288 11.30 -10.18 -18.32
CA ARG A 288 11.99 -10.22 -17.02
C ARG A 288 13.37 -10.87 -17.12
N GLU A 289 13.45 -12.01 -17.79
CA GLU A 289 14.72 -12.73 -17.96
C GLU A 289 15.69 -11.97 -18.88
N THR A 290 15.17 -11.26 -19.87
CA THR A 290 16.01 -10.38 -20.71
C THR A 290 16.54 -9.17 -19.93
N LEU A 291 15.72 -8.54 -19.09
CA LEU A 291 16.16 -7.44 -18.22
C LEU A 291 17.27 -7.93 -17.28
N ARG A 292 17.11 -9.10 -16.64
CA ARG A 292 18.14 -9.72 -15.79
C ARG A 292 19.45 -9.95 -16.51
N ARG A 293 19.41 -10.50 -17.73
CA ARG A 293 20.60 -10.68 -18.58
C ARG A 293 21.30 -9.37 -18.97
N ARG A 294 20.61 -8.23 -18.84
CA ARG A 294 21.14 -6.88 -19.04
C ARG A 294 21.51 -6.17 -17.74
N ASN A 295 21.76 -6.93 -16.67
CA ASN A 295 22.12 -6.44 -15.34
C ASN A 295 21.04 -5.61 -14.62
N PHE A 296 19.80 -5.60 -15.10
CA PHE A 296 18.71 -5.11 -14.27
C PHE A 296 18.43 -6.12 -13.17
N ARG A 297 18.42 -5.65 -11.93
CA ARG A 297 17.81 -6.41 -10.84
C ARG A 297 16.33 -6.09 -10.97
N VAL A 298 15.48 -7.08 -11.18
CA VAL A 298 14.03 -6.86 -11.31
C VAL A 298 13.33 -7.70 -10.26
N SER A 299 12.53 -7.05 -9.44
CA SER A 299 11.83 -7.66 -8.33
C SER A 299 10.92 -8.78 -8.81
N PRO A 300 10.91 -9.94 -8.12
CA PRO A 300 9.99 -11.01 -8.43
C PRO A 300 8.52 -10.62 -8.25
N SER A 301 8.22 -9.58 -7.45
CA SER A 301 6.86 -9.12 -7.17
C SER A 301 6.19 -8.34 -8.32
N LEU A 302 6.96 -7.85 -9.30
CA LEU A 302 6.41 -7.09 -10.42
C LEU A 302 5.64 -7.99 -11.39
N HIS A 303 4.41 -7.65 -11.76
CA HIS A 303 3.66 -8.47 -12.72
C HIS A 303 3.94 -8.01 -14.16
N PHE A 304 4.52 -8.92 -14.94
CA PHE A 304 4.76 -8.80 -16.38
C PHE A 304 3.65 -9.57 -17.08
N THR A 305 2.56 -8.88 -17.46
CA THR A 305 1.36 -9.49 -18.05
C THR A 305 0.88 -8.69 -19.27
N ALA A 306 0.15 -9.33 -20.18
CA ALA A 306 -0.27 -8.71 -21.43
C ALA A 306 -1.25 -7.54 -21.24
N ASP A 307 -2.05 -7.54 -20.16
CA ASP A 307 -2.95 -6.43 -19.76
C ASP A 307 -2.20 -5.18 -19.26
N ARG A 308 -0.88 -5.17 -19.39
CA ARG A 308 0.02 -4.07 -19.00
C ARG A 308 0.87 -3.57 -20.16
N VAL A 309 0.51 -3.97 -21.37
CA VAL A 309 1.22 -3.59 -22.58
C VAL A 309 0.45 -2.48 -23.29
N PHE A 310 1.13 -1.38 -23.57
CA PHE A 310 0.54 -0.19 -24.18
C PHE A 310 1.27 0.17 -25.46
N LEU A 311 0.52 0.64 -26.45
CA LEU A 311 1.04 1.34 -27.62
C LEU A 311 1.15 2.83 -27.29
N LEU A 312 2.35 3.37 -27.45
CA LEU A 312 2.62 4.80 -27.36
C LEU A 312 2.90 5.35 -28.75
N GLN A 313 2.21 6.43 -29.10
CA GLN A 313 2.37 7.14 -30.37
C GLN A 313 2.92 8.54 -30.12
N PHE A 314 3.87 8.99 -30.94
CA PHE A 314 4.58 10.26 -30.79
C PHE A 314 4.39 11.15 -32.02
N HIS A 315 4.37 12.47 -31.81
CA HIS A 315 4.22 13.43 -32.92
C HIS A 315 5.46 13.48 -33.82
N GLU A 316 6.64 13.25 -33.23
CA GLU A 316 7.92 13.32 -33.89
C GLU A 316 8.59 11.94 -33.91
N PRO A 317 9.38 11.63 -34.95
CA PRO A 317 10.22 10.44 -34.97
C PRO A 317 11.11 10.34 -33.73
N LEU A 318 11.13 9.16 -33.12
CA LEU A 318 12.06 8.77 -32.07
C LEU A 318 13.44 8.48 -32.69
N PRO A 319 14.56 8.79 -32.03
CA PRO A 319 15.89 8.40 -32.49
C PRO A 319 16.03 6.88 -32.62
N ALA A 320 16.93 6.41 -33.50
CA ALA A 320 17.20 4.98 -33.68
C ALA A 320 17.67 4.27 -32.39
N ALA A 321 18.18 5.00 -31.41
CA ALA A 321 18.60 4.48 -30.11
C ALA A 321 17.42 4.05 -29.21
N VAL A 322 16.20 4.55 -29.43
CA VAL A 322 15.01 4.03 -28.75
C VAL A 322 14.68 2.67 -29.35
N GLN A 323 15.03 1.61 -28.64
CA GLN A 323 14.89 0.21 -29.04
C GLN A 323 14.28 -0.61 -27.91
N ALA A 324 14.00 -1.89 -28.17
CA ALA A 324 13.57 -2.82 -27.13
C ALA A 324 14.54 -2.81 -25.94
N TYR A 325 13.95 -2.82 -24.74
CA TYR A 325 14.55 -2.70 -23.42
C TYR A 325 15.16 -1.34 -23.08
N ALA A 326 14.97 -0.32 -23.91
CA ALA A 326 15.04 1.05 -23.40
C ALA A 326 14.00 1.20 -22.28
N VAL A 327 14.32 1.99 -21.29
CA VAL A 327 13.43 2.30 -20.18
C VAL A 327 12.91 3.71 -20.38
N LEU A 328 11.65 3.93 -20.02
CA LEU A 328 11.05 5.25 -20.08
C LEU A 328 10.36 5.57 -18.78
N GLY A 329 10.56 6.80 -18.35
CA GLY A 329 9.72 7.45 -17.38
C GLY A 329 8.87 8.49 -18.10
N GLN A 330 7.78 8.88 -17.49
CA GLN A 330 7.20 10.16 -17.83
C GLN A 330 8.24 11.24 -17.52
N GLY A 331 8.36 12.23 -18.42
CA GLY A 331 9.44 13.21 -18.41
C GLY A 331 9.54 13.99 -17.09
N ALA A 332 10.68 14.67 -16.91
CA ALA A 332 10.99 15.47 -15.73
C ALA A 332 9.77 16.26 -15.24
N GLY A 333 9.34 16.01 -14.00
CA GLY A 333 8.19 16.69 -13.41
C GLY A 333 7.09 15.83 -12.81
N LEU A 334 7.17 14.48 -12.82
CA LEU A 334 6.25 13.67 -12.03
C LEU A 334 6.71 13.56 -10.57
N GLY A 335 5.74 13.59 -9.66
CA GLY A 335 5.95 13.51 -8.22
C GLY A 335 6.73 14.71 -7.68
N THR A 336 7.03 15.71 -8.52
CA THR A 336 7.94 16.78 -8.14
C THR A 336 7.29 17.74 -7.16
N GLY A 337 8.14 18.37 -6.35
CA GLY A 337 7.71 19.31 -5.32
C GLY A 337 6.96 18.64 -4.16
N ALA A 338 7.10 17.32 -3.99
CA ALA A 338 6.64 16.66 -2.77
C ALA A 338 7.25 17.35 -1.55
N SER A 339 6.49 17.58 -0.51
CA SER A 339 6.99 18.23 0.69
C SER A 339 6.47 17.61 1.96
N ILE A 340 7.32 17.58 2.99
CA ILE A 340 6.93 17.26 4.34
C ILE A 340 7.54 18.27 5.30
N THR A 341 6.68 18.87 6.14
CA THR A 341 7.06 19.96 7.03
C THR A 341 6.50 19.78 8.42
N ASP A 342 7.26 20.18 9.45
CA ASP A 342 6.78 20.24 10.84
C ASP A 342 6.12 18.94 11.32
N SER A 343 6.67 17.79 10.91
CA SER A 343 6.04 16.47 11.08
C SER A 343 6.95 15.51 11.84
N TRP A 344 6.36 14.45 12.37
CA TRP A 344 7.07 13.40 13.10
C TRP A 344 6.86 12.05 12.40
N LEU A 345 7.94 11.52 11.86
CA LEU A 345 8.00 10.18 11.28
C LEU A 345 8.72 9.29 12.28
N HIS A 346 8.14 8.15 12.67
CA HIS A 346 8.80 7.25 13.61
C HIS A 346 8.41 5.76 13.55
N ASP A 347 9.25 4.90 14.15
CA ASP A 347 8.97 3.47 14.32
C ASP A 347 8.56 2.78 13.01
N SER A 348 9.35 3.01 11.97
CA SER A 348 9.19 2.38 10.66
C SER A 348 9.85 1.01 10.63
N TYR A 349 9.16 0.02 10.04
CA TYR A 349 9.76 -1.27 9.72
C TYR A 349 10.90 -1.14 8.69
N ALA A 350 10.76 -0.19 7.77
CA ALA A 350 11.70 0.08 6.69
C ALA A 350 12.30 1.48 6.83
N ARG A 351 12.27 2.29 5.77
CA ARG A 351 12.85 3.62 5.74
C ARG A 351 11.89 4.60 6.40
N MET A 352 12.40 5.75 6.79
CA MET A 352 11.55 6.84 7.22
C MET A 352 10.97 7.56 6.01
N ALA A 353 11.84 7.89 5.07
CA ALA A 353 11.44 8.51 3.82
C ALA A 353 12.18 7.87 2.66
N LEU A 354 11.48 7.55 1.58
CA LEU A 354 12.03 7.31 0.26
C LEU A 354 11.62 8.47 -0.64
N ALA A 355 12.58 9.34 -0.94
CA ALA A 355 12.43 10.49 -1.83
C ALA A 355 13.04 10.16 -3.19
N SER A 356 12.26 9.50 -4.04
CA SER A 356 12.63 9.11 -5.41
C SER A 356 11.97 10.01 -6.46
N ALA A 357 11.56 11.22 -6.07
CA ALA A 357 11.04 12.26 -6.94
C ALA A 357 11.80 13.57 -6.75
N SER A 358 12.06 14.28 -7.85
CA SER A 358 12.82 15.53 -7.85
C SER A 358 12.11 16.65 -7.07
N GLU A 359 12.87 17.61 -6.58
CA GLU A 359 12.40 18.77 -5.80
C GLU A 359 11.66 18.39 -4.50
N THR A 360 11.89 17.18 -3.99
CA THR A 360 11.31 16.77 -2.69
C THR A 360 11.91 17.59 -1.55
N ARG A 361 11.07 18.18 -0.69
CA ARG A 361 11.49 19.03 0.43
C ARG A 361 11.04 18.47 1.77
N MET A 362 12.00 18.12 2.62
CA MET A 362 11.80 17.67 4.00
C MET A 362 12.35 18.74 4.94
N GLU A 363 11.47 19.45 5.66
CA GLU A 363 11.88 20.57 6.52
C GLU A 363 11.30 20.47 7.93
N ARG A 364 12.12 20.68 8.97
CA ARG A 364 11.68 20.62 10.38
C ARG A 364 10.94 19.31 10.69
N VAL A 365 11.46 18.20 10.18
CA VAL A 365 10.91 16.86 10.41
C VAL A 365 11.73 16.16 11.48
N LEU A 366 11.06 15.54 12.45
CA LEU A 366 11.68 14.58 13.34
C LEU A 366 11.57 13.19 12.71
N PHE A 367 12.68 12.59 12.32
CA PHE A 367 12.79 11.21 11.89
C PHE A 367 13.34 10.39 13.05
N GLN A 368 12.58 9.40 13.55
CA GLN A 368 12.98 8.68 14.76
C GLN A 368 12.81 7.15 14.63
N ARG A 369 13.79 6.35 15.06
CA ARG A 369 13.66 4.87 15.11
C ARG A 369 13.20 4.21 13.79
N GLY A 370 13.99 4.36 12.72
CA GLY A 370 13.76 3.66 11.44
C GLY A 370 14.90 3.83 10.44
N GLY A 371 14.75 3.34 9.20
CA GLY A 371 15.82 3.17 8.20
C GLY A 371 16.50 4.45 7.69
N GLY A 372 16.14 5.62 8.24
CA GLY A 372 16.63 6.93 7.81
C GLY A 372 15.92 7.44 6.56
N VAL A 373 16.51 8.46 5.95
CA VAL A 373 16.01 9.12 4.74
C VAL A 373 16.81 8.63 3.53
N HIS A 374 16.14 8.09 2.53
CA HIS A 374 16.72 7.57 1.30
C HIS A 374 16.31 8.49 0.15
N ILE A 375 17.30 9.00 -0.58
CA ILE A 375 17.11 9.96 -1.67
C ILE A 375 17.68 9.36 -2.93
N GLY A 376 16.87 9.29 -3.99
CA GLY A 376 17.29 8.77 -5.28
C GLY A 376 16.51 7.54 -5.72
N THR A 377 16.96 6.95 -6.80
CA THR A 377 16.36 5.75 -7.40
C THR A 377 17.10 4.52 -6.90
N ASP A 378 16.36 3.47 -6.50
CA ASP A 378 16.95 2.22 -6.01
C ASP A 378 17.94 1.62 -7.01
N ASP A 379 19.05 1.10 -6.49
CA ASP A 379 20.16 0.56 -7.29
C ASP A 379 19.66 -0.53 -8.26
N GLY A 380 19.81 -0.27 -9.56
CA GLY A 380 19.53 -1.23 -10.62
C GLY A 380 18.06 -1.40 -11.00
N PHE A 381 17.20 -0.43 -10.64
CA PHE A 381 15.78 -0.41 -10.97
C PHE A 381 14.99 -1.62 -10.44
N PHE A 382 15.34 -2.09 -9.25
CA PHE A 382 14.76 -3.29 -8.64
C PHE A 382 13.22 -3.32 -8.69
N PHE A 383 12.58 -2.21 -8.34
CA PHE A 383 11.14 -2.09 -8.37
C PHE A 383 10.58 -1.41 -9.62
N LEU A 384 11.44 -1.02 -10.57
CA LEU A 384 11.09 -0.12 -11.68
C LEU A 384 10.39 1.15 -11.15
N GLU A 385 10.93 1.69 -10.06
CA GLU A 385 10.46 2.88 -9.36
C GLU A 385 11.53 3.95 -9.42
N GLY A 386 11.11 5.23 -9.41
CA GLY A 386 11.98 6.38 -9.28
C GLY A 386 12.02 7.30 -10.50
N ASP A 387 12.76 8.40 -10.36
CA ASP A 387 13.02 9.35 -11.43
C ASP A 387 14.23 8.87 -12.25
N ILE A 388 13.95 8.43 -13.48
CA ILE A 388 14.94 7.79 -14.35
C ILE A 388 15.99 8.77 -14.90
N GLY A 389 15.68 10.08 -14.88
CA GLY A 389 16.64 11.14 -15.19
C GLY A 389 17.57 11.49 -14.03
N GLY A 390 17.42 10.79 -12.92
CA GLY A 390 18.03 11.13 -11.66
C GLY A 390 17.16 12.05 -10.82
N VAL A 391 17.29 11.94 -9.51
CA VAL A 391 16.54 12.76 -8.55
C VAL A 391 17.32 14.03 -8.28
N GLN A 392 16.72 15.19 -8.56
CA GLN A 392 17.39 16.49 -8.46
C GLN A 392 16.72 17.39 -7.44
N GLY A 393 17.48 18.32 -6.86
CA GLY A 393 16.92 19.42 -6.07
C GLY A 393 16.24 19.00 -4.76
N VAL A 394 16.58 17.83 -4.22
CA VAL A 394 16.02 17.36 -2.94
C VAL A 394 16.62 18.13 -1.78
N GLN A 395 15.77 18.59 -0.87
CA GLN A 395 16.16 19.42 0.26
C GLN A 395 15.80 18.72 1.56
N LEU A 396 16.79 18.58 2.45
CA LEU A 396 16.62 18.16 3.84
C LEU A 396 17.09 19.31 4.73
N ILE A 397 16.18 19.97 5.41
CA ILE A 397 16.41 21.26 6.08
C ILE A 397 15.92 21.20 7.54
N ASP A 398 16.75 21.69 8.46
CA ASP A 398 16.40 21.91 9.88
C ASP A 398 15.71 20.71 10.55
N SER A 399 16.04 19.49 10.10
CA SER A 399 15.40 18.24 10.53
C SER A 399 16.27 17.48 11.52
N VAL A 400 15.64 16.68 12.37
CA VAL A 400 16.33 15.87 13.39
C VAL A 400 16.19 14.39 13.00
N LEU A 401 17.31 13.68 12.94
CA LEU A 401 17.36 12.25 12.67
C LEU A 401 17.88 11.55 13.91
N GLU A 402 17.04 10.82 14.61
CA GLU A 402 17.31 10.25 15.92
C GLU A 402 17.09 8.73 15.92
N GLU A 403 18.10 7.97 16.32
CA GLU A 403 18.03 6.49 16.29
C GLU A 403 17.65 5.94 14.90
N CYS A 404 18.00 6.68 13.85
CA CYS A 404 17.91 6.20 12.48
C CYS A 404 18.99 5.14 12.21
N GLY A 405 18.90 4.48 11.06
CA GLY A 405 19.95 3.56 10.61
C GLY A 405 21.35 4.19 10.59
N SER A 406 22.38 3.35 10.40
CA SER A 406 23.80 3.68 10.55
C SER A 406 24.22 4.81 9.62
N GLN A 407 23.53 4.92 8.48
CA GLN A 407 23.46 6.11 7.67
C GLN A 407 22.07 6.72 7.80
N ALA A 408 21.96 7.80 8.57
CA ALA A 408 20.68 8.48 8.76
C ALA A 408 20.13 9.07 7.44
N VAL A 409 21.03 9.40 6.49
CA VAL A 409 20.67 9.88 5.15
C VAL A 409 21.47 9.12 4.10
N HIS A 410 20.77 8.34 3.27
CA HIS A 410 21.30 7.64 2.12
C HIS A 410 21.00 8.46 0.86
N VAL A 411 22.04 8.76 0.07
CA VAL A 411 21.86 9.29 -1.29
C VAL A 411 22.27 8.19 -2.25
N LEU A 412 21.26 7.66 -2.92
CA LEU A 412 21.38 6.62 -3.93
C LEU A 412 21.95 7.23 -5.21
N ARG A 413 22.40 6.35 -6.12
CA ARG A 413 23.02 6.76 -7.37
C ARG A 413 22.07 7.66 -8.18
N TYR A 414 22.68 8.49 -9.03
CA TYR A 414 21.97 9.38 -9.95
C TYR A 414 21.13 10.46 -9.26
N SER A 415 21.43 10.78 -8.01
CA SER A 415 20.88 11.98 -7.38
C SER A 415 21.87 13.14 -7.49
N SER A 416 21.41 14.33 -7.86
CA SER A 416 22.20 15.57 -7.85
C SER A 416 21.51 16.64 -7.00
N ASP A 417 22.28 17.67 -6.63
CA ASP A 417 21.74 18.88 -6.01
C ASP A 417 20.98 18.62 -4.69
N VAL A 418 21.44 17.63 -3.91
CA VAL A 418 20.88 17.34 -2.59
C VAL A 418 21.38 18.36 -1.58
N VAL A 419 20.49 19.25 -1.15
CA VAL A 419 20.80 20.26 -0.13
C VAL A 419 20.53 19.68 1.27
N ARG A 420 21.54 19.76 2.13
CA ARG A 420 21.44 19.39 3.55
C ARG A 420 21.83 20.60 4.41
N ARG A 421 20.88 21.20 5.12
CA ARG A 421 21.14 22.41 5.91
C ARG A 421 20.49 22.31 7.29
N GLY A 422 21.22 22.67 8.34
CA GLY A 422 20.67 22.76 9.71
C GLY A 422 20.18 21.46 10.34
N ASN A 423 20.48 20.30 9.75
CA ASN A 423 20.03 19.01 10.27
C ASN A 423 20.87 18.53 11.45
N THR A 424 20.25 17.84 12.40
CA THR A 424 20.91 17.21 13.53
C THR A 424 20.77 15.70 13.47
N VAL A 425 21.86 14.95 13.65
CA VAL A 425 21.84 13.47 13.75
C VAL A 425 22.19 13.05 15.17
N ARG A 426 21.32 12.25 15.80
CA ARG A 426 21.46 11.74 17.18
C ARG A 426 21.47 10.21 17.17
N ARG A 427 22.47 9.60 17.79
CA ARG A 427 22.62 8.13 17.84
C ARG A 427 21.95 7.47 19.05
N GLN A 428 21.64 8.24 20.08
CA GLN A 428 20.91 7.80 21.26
C GLN A 428 19.76 8.79 21.45
N SER A 429 18.55 8.29 21.68
CA SER A 429 17.49 9.15 22.19
C SER A 429 17.90 9.59 23.59
N GLN A 430 17.96 10.91 23.76
CA GLN A 430 17.37 11.41 24.99
C GLN A 430 15.90 11.10 24.80
N LEU A 431 15.26 10.43 25.77
CA LEU A 431 13.80 10.29 25.80
C LEU A 431 13.19 11.70 25.89
N VAL A 432 13.23 12.44 24.80
CA VAL A 432 12.51 13.67 24.64
C VAL A 432 11.08 13.17 24.47
N PRO A 433 10.14 13.53 25.35
CA PRO A 433 8.74 13.24 25.10
C PRO A 433 8.43 13.70 23.68
N ALA A 434 7.61 12.92 22.95
CA ALA A 434 7.18 13.26 21.59
C ALA A 434 7.00 14.77 21.53
N PRO A 435 7.64 15.48 20.57
CA PRO A 435 7.47 16.92 20.47
C PRO A 435 5.98 17.15 20.59
N PRO A 436 5.51 18.00 21.53
CA PRO A 436 4.09 18.15 21.69
C PRO A 436 3.60 18.42 20.29
N PHE A 437 2.77 17.49 19.75
CA PHE A 437 1.86 17.88 18.69
C PHE A 437 1.40 19.24 19.16
N LEU A 438 1.56 20.26 18.32
CA LEU A 438 0.95 21.54 18.59
C LEU A 438 -0.54 21.22 18.63
N LEU A 439 -0.97 20.71 19.79
CA LEU A 439 -2.32 20.61 20.20
C LEU A 439 -2.75 22.04 19.94
N PRO A 440 -3.77 22.24 19.10
CA PRO A 440 -4.37 23.53 18.97
C PRO A 440 -4.51 24.09 20.39
N PRO A 441 -4.20 25.38 20.63
CA PRO A 441 -4.29 25.96 21.96
C PRO A 441 -5.56 25.45 22.64
N SER A 442 -5.41 24.93 23.86
CA SER A 442 -6.51 24.29 24.58
C SER A 442 -7.75 25.18 24.45
N PRO A 443 -8.92 24.63 24.07
CA PRO A 443 -10.12 25.45 23.99
C PRO A 443 -10.26 26.23 25.30
N PRO A 444 -10.64 27.52 25.25
CA PRO A 444 -10.74 28.33 26.46
C PRO A 444 -11.55 27.56 27.49
N ALA A 445 -11.05 27.53 28.73
CA ALA A 445 -11.68 26.79 29.81
C ALA A 445 -13.19 27.08 29.80
N PRO A 446 -14.06 26.05 29.82
CA PRO A 446 -15.49 26.29 29.89
C PRO A 446 -15.77 27.22 31.07
N PRO A 447 -16.69 28.20 30.92
CA PRO A 447 -17.02 29.12 32.01
C PRO A 447 -17.32 28.31 33.26
N THR A 448 -16.78 28.75 34.40
CA THR A 448 -17.02 28.09 35.69
C THR A 448 -18.52 27.88 35.86
N PRO A 449 -18.96 26.63 36.14
CA PRO A 449 -20.37 26.38 36.34
C PRO A 449 -20.87 27.28 37.48
N PRO A 450 -22.08 27.85 37.36
CA PRO A 450 -22.66 28.62 38.45
C PRO A 450 -22.68 27.77 39.72
N PRO A 451 -22.46 28.38 40.91
CA PRO A 451 -22.41 27.66 42.16
C PRO A 451 -23.66 26.80 42.32
N SER A 452 -23.46 25.54 42.70
CA SER A 452 -24.54 24.59 42.91
C SER A 452 -25.55 25.15 43.92
N PRO A 453 -26.86 25.05 43.66
CA PRO A 453 -27.87 25.45 44.63
C PRO A 453 -27.69 24.66 45.94
N PRO A 454 -27.97 25.28 47.10
CA PRO A 454 -27.80 24.64 48.40
C PRO A 454 -28.59 23.33 48.49
N SER A 455 -27.95 22.31 49.04
CA SER A 455 -28.52 20.97 49.17
C SER A 455 -29.80 21.00 50.01
N PRO A 456 -30.87 20.29 49.60
CA PRO A 456 -32.06 20.15 50.42
C PRO A 456 -31.77 19.40 51.73
N PRO A 457 -32.54 19.65 52.80
CA PRO A 457 -32.35 19.03 54.10
C PRO A 457 -32.51 17.50 54.03
N PRO A 458 -31.84 16.75 54.94
CA PRO A 458 -31.79 15.30 54.88
C PRO A 458 -33.16 14.66 55.11
N SER A 459 -33.55 13.78 54.19
CA SER A 459 -34.73 12.92 54.33
C SER A 459 -34.54 11.84 55.40
N ALA A 460 -35.65 11.47 56.05
CA ALA A 460 -35.77 10.47 57.10
C ALA A 460 -35.19 9.08 56.72
N PRO A 461 -34.77 8.26 57.71
CA PRO A 461 -34.06 7.02 57.45
C PRO A 461 -34.97 5.94 56.85
N PRO A 462 -34.46 5.11 55.91
CA PRO A 462 -35.24 4.07 55.27
C PRO A 462 -35.53 2.91 56.23
N SER A 463 -36.76 2.40 56.14
CA SER A 463 -37.25 1.18 56.78
C SER A 463 -36.54 -0.07 56.26
N GLN A 464 -36.34 -1.05 57.15
CA GLN A 464 -35.63 -2.31 56.95
C GLN A 464 -36.04 -3.09 55.68
N PRO A 465 -35.08 -3.76 55.01
CA PRO A 465 -35.38 -4.64 53.88
C PRO A 465 -35.98 -5.98 54.34
N PRO A 466 -36.89 -6.58 53.55
CA PRO A 466 -37.49 -7.88 53.87
C PRO A 466 -36.51 -9.05 53.62
N SER A 467 -36.71 -10.11 54.41
CA SER A 467 -35.92 -11.34 54.44
C SER A 467 -35.86 -12.09 53.11
N ALA A 468 -34.69 -12.65 52.80
CA ALA A 468 -34.41 -13.42 51.59
C ALA A 468 -35.25 -14.72 51.48
N PRO A 469 -35.65 -15.14 50.25
CA PRO A 469 -36.35 -16.40 50.02
C PRO A 469 -35.40 -17.61 50.02
N PRO A 470 -35.90 -18.83 50.28
CA PRO A 470 -35.08 -20.02 50.45
C PRO A 470 -34.48 -20.53 49.13
N THR A 471 -33.27 -21.07 49.25
CA THR A 471 -32.41 -21.60 48.19
C THR A 471 -33.03 -22.79 47.46
N ALA A 472 -32.99 -22.76 46.13
CA ALA A 472 -33.40 -23.87 45.26
C ALA A 472 -32.44 -25.07 45.36
N PRO A 473 -32.92 -26.32 45.21
CA PRO A 473 -32.08 -27.51 45.28
C PRO A 473 -31.22 -27.71 44.03
N SER A 474 -30.00 -28.21 44.24
CA SER A 474 -28.97 -28.46 43.22
C SER A 474 -29.42 -29.45 42.13
N PRO A 475 -29.02 -29.25 40.87
CA PRO A 475 -29.36 -30.16 39.77
C PRO A 475 -28.60 -31.50 39.88
N ARG A 476 -29.26 -32.59 39.48
CA ARG A 476 -28.68 -33.93 39.41
C ARG A 476 -27.59 -34.01 38.33
N PRO A 477 -26.56 -34.86 38.52
CA PRO A 477 -25.54 -35.12 37.51
C PRO A 477 -26.13 -35.91 36.32
N PRO A 478 -25.64 -35.66 35.09
CA PRO A 478 -26.09 -36.37 33.90
C PRO A 478 -25.61 -37.83 33.87
N PRO A 479 -26.33 -38.73 33.17
CA PRO A 479 -25.95 -40.13 33.05
C PRO A 479 -24.68 -40.31 32.20
N SER A 480 -23.87 -41.29 32.60
CA SER A 480 -22.63 -41.70 31.94
C SER A 480 -22.85 -42.23 30.52
N LEU A 481 -22.02 -41.76 29.59
CA LEU A 481 -21.99 -42.20 28.19
C LEU A 481 -21.56 -43.69 28.06
N PRO A 482 -22.08 -44.42 27.06
CA PRO A 482 -21.65 -45.79 26.76
C PRO A 482 -20.22 -45.83 26.17
N PRO A 483 -19.50 -46.96 26.32
CA PRO A 483 -18.13 -47.11 25.85
C PRO A 483 -18.04 -47.10 24.32
N LEU A 484 -17.03 -46.41 23.80
CA LEU A 484 -16.68 -46.37 22.38
C LEU A 484 -16.18 -47.75 21.89
N PRO A 485 -16.50 -48.15 20.64
CA PRO A 485 -15.96 -49.36 20.03
C PRO A 485 -14.44 -49.24 19.76
N PRO A 486 -13.71 -50.37 19.73
CA PRO A 486 -12.27 -50.37 19.51
C PRO A 486 -11.92 -49.88 18.10
N SER A 487 -10.86 -49.06 18.03
CA SER A 487 -10.32 -48.51 16.79
C SER A 487 -9.71 -49.62 15.91
N PRO A 488 -9.88 -49.56 14.57
CA PRO A 488 -9.24 -50.51 13.67
C PRO A 488 -7.72 -50.27 13.60
N SER A 489 -6.97 -51.37 13.57
CA SER A 489 -5.52 -51.40 13.41
C SER A 489 -5.06 -50.75 12.10
N PRO A 490 -3.90 -50.07 12.07
CA PRO A 490 -3.38 -49.44 10.86
C PRO A 490 -2.96 -50.49 9.81
N PRO A 491 -3.16 -50.23 8.51
CA PRO A 491 -2.66 -51.11 7.47
C PRO A 491 -1.14 -50.99 7.32
N SER A 492 -0.50 -52.14 7.15
CA SER A 492 0.92 -52.30 6.89
C SER A 492 1.39 -51.55 5.64
N ALA A 493 2.60 -51.02 5.72
CA ALA A 493 3.28 -50.21 4.70
C ALA A 493 3.20 -50.79 3.28
N LEU A 494 2.75 -49.96 2.34
CA LEU A 494 2.85 -50.19 0.90
C LEU A 494 4.16 -49.59 0.37
N SER A 495 4.89 -50.42 -0.37
CA SER A 495 6.15 -50.14 -1.06
C SER A 495 6.06 -48.96 -2.05
N THR A 496 7.06 -48.09 -2.02
CA THR A 496 7.18 -46.83 -2.76
C THR A 496 7.52 -46.94 -4.25
N SER A 497 7.52 -48.13 -4.86
CA SER A 497 7.95 -48.30 -6.27
C SER A 497 6.83 -48.28 -7.32
N ALA A 498 5.54 -48.23 -6.93
CA ALA A 498 4.42 -48.27 -7.87
C ALA A 498 3.83 -46.88 -8.24
N LEU A 499 4.15 -45.83 -7.49
CA LEU A 499 3.54 -44.50 -7.68
C LEU A 499 4.22 -43.66 -8.78
N GLU A 500 5.51 -43.89 -9.05
CA GLU A 500 6.25 -43.12 -10.07
C GLU A 500 5.88 -43.50 -11.51
N ALA A 501 5.49 -44.76 -11.76
CA ALA A 501 5.07 -45.20 -13.09
C ALA A 501 3.71 -44.62 -13.52
N SER A 502 2.79 -44.37 -12.58
CA SER A 502 1.46 -43.82 -12.87
C SER A 502 1.48 -42.31 -13.18
N ILE A 503 2.42 -41.57 -12.59
CA ILE A 503 2.57 -40.12 -12.84
C ILE A 503 3.16 -39.86 -14.24
N ALA A 504 4.11 -40.70 -14.68
CA ALA A 504 4.68 -40.58 -16.03
C ALA A 504 3.67 -40.85 -17.16
N LEU A 505 2.76 -41.82 -16.96
CA LEU A 505 1.72 -42.18 -17.94
C LEU A 505 0.64 -41.10 -18.08
N LEU A 506 0.26 -40.42 -16.99
CA LEU A 506 -0.67 -39.28 -17.01
C LEU A 506 -0.07 -38.04 -17.67
N GLY A 507 1.24 -37.82 -17.53
CA GLY A 507 1.97 -36.73 -18.19
C GLY A 507 2.01 -36.88 -19.71
N ILE A 508 2.24 -38.10 -20.22
CA ILE A 508 2.29 -38.38 -21.66
C ILE A 508 0.91 -38.24 -22.31
N ALA A 509 -0.16 -38.69 -21.63
CA ALA A 509 -1.53 -38.56 -22.14
C ALA A 509 -1.98 -37.09 -22.29
N SER A 510 -1.62 -36.21 -21.33
CA SER A 510 -1.94 -34.77 -21.42
C SER A 510 -1.23 -34.05 -22.57
N LEU A 511 -0.01 -34.48 -22.89
CA LEU A 511 0.78 -33.90 -23.98
C LEU A 511 0.23 -34.26 -25.35
N VAL A 512 -0.26 -35.49 -25.53
CA VAL A 512 -0.90 -35.96 -26.77
C VAL A 512 -2.24 -35.26 -27.00
N VAL A 513 -3.08 -35.11 -25.96
CA VAL A 513 -4.36 -34.39 -26.07
C VAL A 513 -4.14 -32.91 -26.42
N SER A 514 -3.15 -32.25 -25.82
CA SER A 514 -2.81 -30.86 -26.11
C SER A 514 -2.32 -30.66 -27.56
N PHE A 515 -1.55 -31.62 -28.08
CA PHE A 515 -1.06 -31.58 -29.47
C PHE A 515 -2.20 -31.78 -30.49
N VAL A 516 -3.15 -32.67 -30.22
CA VAL A 516 -4.30 -32.92 -31.10
C VAL A 516 -5.27 -31.74 -31.12
N VAL A 517 -5.53 -31.11 -29.97
CA VAL A 517 -6.38 -29.91 -29.88
C VAL A 517 -5.75 -28.71 -30.58
N SER A 518 -4.42 -28.55 -30.52
CA SER A 518 -3.68 -27.49 -31.22
C SER A 518 -3.71 -27.67 -32.75
N ARG A 519 -3.67 -28.92 -33.24
CA ARG A 519 -3.75 -29.21 -34.67
C ARG A 519 -5.17 -29.04 -35.24
N ALA A 520 -6.21 -29.35 -34.47
CA ALA A 520 -7.61 -29.14 -34.87
C ALA A 520 -8.03 -27.66 -34.85
N SER A 521 -7.42 -26.84 -34.01
CA SER A 521 -7.69 -25.40 -33.93
C SER A 521 -6.96 -24.59 -35.00
N SER A 522 -5.79 -25.05 -35.47
CA SER A 522 -5.06 -24.41 -36.58
C SER A 522 -5.74 -24.63 -37.95
N THR A 523 -6.34 -25.81 -38.19
CA THR A 523 -7.11 -26.09 -39.41
C THR A 523 -8.44 -25.32 -39.47
N ARG A 524 -9.12 -25.12 -38.33
CA ARG A 524 -10.32 -24.25 -38.26
C ARG A 524 -10.03 -22.77 -38.52
N ARG A 525 -8.82 -22.28 -38.24
CA ARG A 525 -8.45 -20.87 -38.45
C ARG A 525 -8.07 -20.53 -39.89
N ARG A 526 -7.65 -21.50 -40.71
CA ARG A 526 -7.43 -21.28 -42.15
C ARG A 526 -8.73 -21.12 -42.95
N ALA A 527 -9.85 -21.64 -42.46
CA ALA A 527 -11.14 -21.56 -43.15
C ALA A 527 -11.90 -20.23 -42.96
N LYS A 528 -11.50 -19.37 -42.01
CA LYS A 528 -12.20 -18.10 -41.70
C LYS A 528 -11.53 -16.84 -42.26
N ARG A 529 -10.48 -16.98 -43.08
CA ARG A 529 -9.68 -15.83 -43.58
C ARG A 529 -9.97 -15.45 -45.04
N ALA A 530 -11.14 -15.82 -45.54
CA ALA A 530 -11.65 -15.45 -46.85
C ALA A 530 -13.03 -14.80 -46.70
N GLU A 531 -13.08 -13.55 -46.24
CA GLU A 531 -14.15 -12.60 -46.52
C GLU A 531 -13.75 -11.25 -45.91
N GLY A 532 -13.49 -10.27 -46.79
CA GLY A 532 -13.07 -8.92 -46.43
C GLY A 532 -14.26 -8.01 -46.20
N ILE A 533 -14.13 -7.06 -45.28
CA ILE A 533 -15.04 -5.93 -45.16
C ILE A 533 -14.22 -4.66 -44.93
N GLU A 534 -14.39 -3.73 -45.86
CA GLU A 534 -13.89 -2.36 -45.88
C GLU A 534 -14.91 -1.46 -45.15
N VAL A 535 -14.48 -0.59 -44.24
CA VAL A 535 -15.37 0.38 -43.56
C VAL A 535 -14.88 1.80 -43.79
N ARG A 536 -15.70 2.61 -44.47
CA ARG A 536 -15.53 4.07 -44.63
C ARG A 536 -16.12 4.82 -43.43
N LEU A 537 -15.37 5.79 -42.91
CA LEU A 537 -15.77 6.74 -41.87
C LEU A 537 -16.54 7.93 -42.47
N ALA A 538 -17.68 8.29 -41.88
CA ALA A 538 -18.40 9.54 -42.14
C ALA A 538 -18.17 10.54 -40.99
N ARG A 539 -17.89 11.80 -41.36
CA ARG A 539 -17.65 12.95 -40.47
C ARG A 539 -18.95 13.66 -40.10
N GLY A 540 -18.94 14.25 -38.89
CA GLY A 540 -19.45 15.62 -38.68
C GLY A 540 -20.53 15.78 -37.61
N LEU A 541 -20.24 16.60 -36.58
CA LEU A 541 -21.13 17.64 -36.05
C LEU A 541 -20.43 18.44 -34.93
N SER A 542 -20.35 19.76 -35.12
CA SER A 542 -19.94 20.74 -34.11
C SER A 542 -21.16 21.33 -33.42
N ILE A 543 -21.09 21.60 -32.12
CA ILE A 543 -22.03 22.50 -31.44
C ILE A 543 -21.24 23.55 -30.66
N SER A 544 -21.52 24.81 -30.96
CA SER A 544 -21.09 26.01 -30.24
C SER A 544 -22.14 26.34 -29.17
N SER A 545 -21.70 26.81 -28.00
CA SER A 545 -22.61 27.47 -27.05
C SER A 545 -22.02 28.78 -26.54
N ARG A 546 -22.90 29.78 -26.49
CA ARG A 546 -22.68 31.19 -26.15
C ARG A 546 -22.92 31.38 -24.65
N ALA A 547 -22.06 32.16 -23.99
CA ALA A 547 -22.17 32.50 -22.58
C ALA A 547 -23.25 33.58 -22.32
N ALA A 548 -23.97 33.46 -21.21
CA ALA A 548 -24.81 34.50 -20.63
C ALA A 548 -24.37 34.78 -19.19
N THR A 549 -24.12 36.05 -18.87
CA THR A 549 -23.92 36.59 -17.52
C THR A 549 -25.27 36.76 -16.80
N PRO A 550 -25.29 36.64 -15.46
CA PRO A 550 -25.95 37.69 -14.69
C PRO A 550 -25.28 38.08 -13.36
N SER A 551 -25.74 39.23 -12.90
CA SER A 551 -25.39 40.10 -11.78
C SER A 551 -25.86 39.65 -10.39
N GLY A 552 -25.06 39.99 -9.37
CA GLY A 552 -25.43 40.61 -8.07
C GLY A 552 -26.52 40.02 -7.15
N GLY A 553 -26.13 39.66 -5.93
CA GLY A 553 -27.03 39.53 -4.77
C GLY A 553 -26.54 38.59 -3.66
N THR A 554 -26.21 39.14 -2.50
CA THR A 554 -25.75 38.45 -1.26
C THR A 554 -26.90 37.86 -0.44
N THR A 555 -26.78 36.62 0.03
CA THR A 555 -26.90 36.13 1.44
C THR A 555 -26.96 34.59 1.49
N GLY A 556 -26.20 33.96 2.40
CA GLY A 556 -26.39 32.58 2.89
C GLY A 556 -26.07 31.45 1.91
N GLY A 557 -24.82 30.97 1.90
CA GLY A 557 -24.38 29.91 0.97
C GLY A 557 -24.62 28.50 1.50
N ASP A 558 -25.69 27.86 1.03
CA ASP A 558 -25.76 26.41 0.90
C ASP A 558 -24.91 25.96 -0.30
N ILE A 559 -24.08 24.94 -0.12
CA ILE A 559 -23.21 24.40 -1.18
C ILE A 559 -24.05 23.44 -2.05
N GLU A 560 -24.49 23.92 -3.22
CA GLU A 560 -25.14 23.12 -4.26
C GLU A 560 -24.09 22.29 -5.02
N ILE A 561 -24.04 20.97 -4.80
CA ILE A 561 -23.23 20.04 -5.60
C ILE A 561 -23.98 19.74 -6.90
N ARG A 562 -23.58 20.37 -8.01
CA ARG A 562 -24.07 20.00 -9.35
C ARG A 562 -23.28 18.82 -9.91
N THR A 563 -23.94 17.68 -10.05
CA THR A 563 -23.41 16.50 -10.76
C THR A 563 -23.54 16.69 -12.27
N CYS A 564 -22.43 16.58 -12.99
CA CYS A 564 -22.42 16.53 -14.46
C CYS A 564 -23.06 15.23 -14.96
N ARG A 565 -24.17 15.33 -15.70
CA ARG A 565 -24.75 14.22 -16.47
C ARG A 565 -23.88 13.94 -17.71
N THR A 566 -23.32 12.75 -17.79
CA THR A 566 -22.83 12.17 -19.06
C THR A 566 -23.99 11.40 -19.71
N SER A 567 -24.36 11.79 -20.94
CA SER A 567 -25.37 11.11 -21.75
C SER A 567 -24.85 9.77 -22.29
N SER A 568 -25.42 8.66 -21.84
CA SER A 568 -25.19 7.33 -22.42
C SER A 568 -26.30 6.99 -23.42
N LEU A 569 -25.96 6.84 -24.70
CA LEU A 569 -26.69 5.97 -25.61
C LEU A 569 -26.12 4.56 -25.44
N ALA A 570 -26.93 3.63 -24.94
CA ALA A 570 -26.55 2.24 -24.75
C ALA A 570 -27.47 1.33 -25.57
N GLU A 571 -26.89 0.50 -26.44
CA GLU A 571 -27.44 -0.81 -26.79
C GLU A 571 -26.70 -1.89 -25.98
N PRO A 572 -27.35 -3.01 -25.61
CA PRO A 572 -26.80 -3.94 -24.64
C PRO A 572 -25.95 -5.04 -25.29
N VAL A 573 -24.68 -5.15 -24.87
CA VAL A 573 -23.90 -6.38 -25.00
C VAL A 573 -23.86 -7.07 -23.64
N LYS A 574 -24.33 -8.32 -23.61
CA LYS A 574 -24.30 -9.20 -22.42
C LYS A 574 -22.86 -9.49 -22.03
N ASN A 575 -22.44 -9.01 -20.86
CA ASN A 575 -21.38 -9.61 -20.06
C ASN A 575 -21.67 -9.38 -18.57
N GLU A 576 -21.62 -10.47 -17.81
CA GLU A 576 -21.86 -10.52 -16.37
C GLU A 576 -20.91 -9.57 -15.62
N THR A 577 -21.44 -8.47 -15.12
CA THR A 577 -20.77 -7.59 -14.17
C THR A 577 -21.59 -7.55 -12.90
N ARG A 578 -21.00 -7.95 -11.77
CA ARG A 578 -21.58 -7.76 -10.44
C ARG A 578 -21.73 -6.26 -10.18
N ALA A 579 -22.98 -5.79 -10.11
CA ALA A 579 -23.31 -4.43 -9.70
C ALA A 579 -22.91 -4.21 -8.23
N VAL A 580 -22.10 -3.18 -7.99
CA VAL A 580 -22.02 -2.55 -6.66
C VAL A 580 -23.17 -1.57 -6.59
N ALA A 581 -24.08 -1.78 -5.64
CA ALA A 581 -25.25 -0.94 -5.45
C ALA A 581 -24.82 0.49 -5.07
N GLY A 582 -25.11 1.46 -5.93
CA GLY A 582 -25.10 2.87 -5.56
C GLY A 582 -26.34 3.18 -4.73
N ALA A 583 -26.15 3.57 -3.47
CA ALA A 583 -27.23 4.10 -2.64
C ALA A 583 -27.51 5.55 -3.05
N PHE A 584 -28.76 5.85 -3.40
CA PHE A 584 -29.28 7.22 -3.47
C PHE A 584 -29.73 7.62 -2.06
N PHE A 585 -29.29 8.79 -1.58
CA PHE A 585 -29.69 9.35 -0.28
C PHE A 585 -30.54 10.60 -0.50
N GLU A 586 -31.62 10.75 0.28
CA GLU A 586 -32.45 11.95 0.30
C GLU A 586 -31.86 13.03 1.24
N PRO A 587 -32.13 14.32 1.00
CA PRO A 587 -31.60 15.41 1.82
C PRO A 587 -32.34 15.49 3.16
N GLY A 588 -31.60 15.45 4.28
CA GLY A 588 -32.12 15.87 5.59
C GLY A 588 -31.87 14.94 6.78
N GLU A 589 -31.26 13.77 6.60
CA GLU A 589 -30.88 12.90 7.73
C GLU A 589 -29.39 13.03 8.09
N GLU A 590 -29.13 13.48 9.31
CA GLU A 590 -27.81 13.37 9.92
C GLU A 590 -27.63 11.91 10.42
N ARG A 591 -26.91 11.09 9.65
CA ARG A 591 -26.51 9.74 10.09
C ARG A 591 -25.01 9.54 9.95
N ARG A 592 -24.40 8.97 11.00
CA ARG A 592 -23.01 8.52 11.02
C ARG A 592 -22.81 7.46 9.93
N VAL A 593 -22.05 7.81 8.90
CA VAL A 593 -21.62 6.85 7.89
C VAL A 593 -20.46 6.05 8.46
N VAL A 594 -20.71 4.78 8.79
CA VAL A 594 -19.65 3.79 8.96
C VAL A 594 -19.33 3.26 7.57
N VAL A 595 -18.25 3.74 6.97
CA VAL A 595 -17.70 3.15 5.75
C VAL A 595 -16.89 1.93 6.20
N VAL A 596 -17.38 0.73 5.89
CA VAL A 596 -16.69 -0.56 6.12
C VAL A 596 -15.78 -0.89 4.94
#